data_AF-A0A329MS45-F1
#
_entry.id   AF-A0A329MS45-F1
#
_cell.length_a   1.000
_cell.length_b   1.000
_cell.length_c   1.000
_cell.angle_alpha   90.00
_cell.angle_beta   90.00
_cell.angle_gamma   90.00
#
_symmetry.space_group_name_H-M   'P 1'
#
loop_
_entity.id
_entity.type
_entity.pdbx_description
1 polymer ?
#
loop_
_entity_poly.entity_id
_entity_poly.type
_entity_poly.pdbx_seq_one_letter_code
_entity_poly.pdbx_strand_id
1 'polypeptide(L)'
;MLIRKYGSKVGGTVAIIALVSAIIIFFVFWMMGKDLHKEEINKSIKLKGGTVQQIIEVKLEDSPFIETMESRIGKRNDYDNAFYKIIYEVNGVKHTAWFRGINGPFVKNRETSDIYGSVIEETSENKSLIKQYGKRWIFEEE
;
A
#
# COMPACT_ATOMS: atom_id res chain seq x y z
N MET A 1 -50.59 0.02 23.06
CA MET A 1 -49.85 0.82 22.05
C MET A 1 -48.50 1.36 22.60
N LEU A 2 -47.75 0.56 23.37
CA LEU A 2 -46.50 0.99 24.03
C LEU A 2 -45.23 0.30 23.48
N ILE A 3 -45.39 -0.84 22.81
CA ILE A 3 -44.26 -1.65 22.29
C ILE A 3 -43.61 -1.01 21.05
N ARG A 4 -44.35 -0.21 20.28
CA ARG A 4 -43.83 0.47 19.07
C ARG A 4 -42.85 1.63 19.35
N LYS A 5 -42.88 2.24 20.55
CA LYS A 5 -42.08 3.44 20.86
C LYS A 5 -40.70 3.14 21.46
N TYR A 6 -40.53 1.98 22.10
CA TYR A 6 -39.26 1.55 22.68
C TYR A 6 -38.42 0.72 21.69
N GLY A 7 -39.07 -0.07 20.80
CA GLY A 7 -38.38 -0.83 19.76
C GLY A 7 -37.61 0.05 18.76
N SER A 8 -38.10 1.27 18.48
CA SER A 8 -37.41 2.20 17.57
C SER A 8 -36.17 2.85 18.21
N LYS A 9 -36.19 3.12 19.51
CA LYS A 9 -35.03 3.67 20.24
C LYS A 9 -33.95 2.63 20.43
N VAL A 10 -34.31 1.41 20.85
CA VAL A 10 -33.36 0.30 21.00
C VAL A 10 -32.79 -0.11 19.64
N GLY A 11 -33.63 -0.21 18.60
CA GLY A 11 -33.17 -0.47 17.24
C GLY A 11 -32.26 0.62 16.68
N GLY A 12 -32.57 1.89 16.95
CA GLY A 12 -31.72 3.03 16.59
C GLY A 12 -30.35 3.00 17.28
N THR A 13 -30.31 2.72 18.59
CA THR A 13 -29.05 2.60 19.34
C THR A 13 -28.19 1.44 18.82
N VAL A 14 -28.78 0.27 18.54
CA VAL A 14 -28.05 -0.88 17.98
C VAL A 14 -27.50 -0.57 16.58
N ALA A 15 -28.27 0.12 15.73
CA ALA A 15 -27.82 0.52 14.41
C ALA A 15 -26.63 1.51 14.47
N ILE A 16 -26.66 2.45 15.41
CA ILE A 16 -25.55 3.40 15.62
C ILE A 16 -24.29 2.66 16.09
N ILE A 17 -24.41 1.74 17.05
CA ILE A 17 -23.27 0.95 17.54
C ILE A 17 -22.66 0.11 16.41
N ALA A 18 -23.50 -0.52 15.58
CA ALA A 18 -23.04 -1.30 14.42
C ALA A 18 -22.30 -0.43 13.40
N LEU A 19 -22.83 0.76 13.10
CA LEU A 19 -22.21 1.71 12.17
C LEU A 19 -20.84 2.19 12.70
N VAL A 20 -20.76 2.58 13.97
CA VAL A 20 -19.51 3.05 14.59
C VAL A 20 -18.48 1.92 14.61
N SER A 21 -18.89 0.70 14.93
CA SER A 21 -18.01 -0.47 14.92
C SER A 21 -17.46 -0.75 13.52
N ALA A 22 -18.29 -0.67 12.48
CA ALA A 22 -17.85 -0.84 11.09
C ALA A 22 -16.82 0.22 10.66
N ILE A 23 -17.02 1.48 11.08
CA ILE A 23 -16.07 2.57 10.81
C ILE A 23 -14.72 2.29 11.50
N ILE A 24 -14.74 1.91 12.79
CA ILE A 24 -13.51 1.60 13.53
C ILE A 24 -12.76 0.43 12.86
N ILE A 25 -13.47 -0.64 12.52
CA ILE A 25 -12.88 -1.80 11.83
C ILE A 25 -12.23 -1.37 10.50
N PHE A 26 -12.92 -0.53 9.72
CA PHE A 26 -12.38 0.00 8.46
C PHE A 26 -11.07 0.78 8.68
N PHE A 27 -11.02 1.66 9.68
CA PHE A 27 -9.80 2.43 9.99
C PHE A 27 -8.65 1.56 10.52
N VAL A 28 -8.94 0.53 11.32
CA VAL A 28 -7.92 -0.43 11.80
C VAL A 28 -7.31 -1.19 10.62
N PHE A 29 -8.14 -1.72 9.71
CA PHE A 29 -7.65 -2.38 8.49
C PHE A 29 -6.86 -1.42 7.60
N TRP A 30 -7.22 -0.14 7.54
CA TRP A 30 -6.48 0.87 6.79
C TRP A 30 -5.07 1.10 7.36
N MET A 31 -4.93 1.23 8.69
CA MET A 31 -3.62 1.44 9.31
C MET A 31 -2.69 0.24 9.15
N MET A 32 -3.20 -0.99 9.22
CA MET A 32 -2.39 -2.20 8.99
C MET A 32 -1.71 -2.22 7.61
N GLY A 33 -2.31 -1.62 6.58
CA GLY A 33 -1.72 -1.55 5.24
C GLY A 33 -0.39 -0.80 5.21
N LYS A 34 -0.27 0.31 5.95
CA LYS A 34 0.97 1.11 6.00
C LYS A 34 2.11 0.37 6.69
N ASP A 35 1.81 -0.37 7.75
CA ASP A 35 2.82 -1.13 8.49
C ASP A 35 3.33 -2.31 7.68
N LEU A 36 2.46 -2.98 6.91
CA LEU A 36 2.87 -4.05 5.99
C LEU A 36 3.86 -3.58 4.93
N HIS A 37 3.70 -2.37 4.40
CA HIS A 37 4.65 -1.81 3.44
C HIS A 37 6.02 -1.56 4.06
N LYS A 38 6.06 -1.01 5.28
CA LYS A 38 7.33 -0.78 5.99
C LYS A 38 8.03 -2.09 6.34
N GLU A 39 7.28 -3.11 6.77
CA GLU A 39 7.82 -4.44 7.05
C GLU A 39 8.46 -5.05 5.80
N GLU A 40 7.75 -4.98 4.66
CA GLU A 40 8.26 -5.45 3.37
C GLU A 40 9.53 -4.71 2.95
N ILE A 41 9.52 -3.37 3.03
CA ILE A 41 10.69 -2.54 2.71
C ILE A 41 11.89 -2.99 3.56
N ASN A 42 11.70 -3.11 4.87
CA ASN A 42 12.76 -3.54 5.78
C ASN A 42 13.26 -4.95 5.45
N LYS A 43 12.35 -5.88 5.12
CA LYS A 43 12.70 -7.24 4.73
C LYS A 43 13.51 -7.28 3.44
N SER A 44 13.07 -6.58 2.39
CA SER A 44 13.76 -6.53 1.09
C SER A 44 15.15 -5.92 1.19
N ILE A 45 15.31 -4.83 1.94
CA ILE A 45 16.61 -4.20 2.15
C ILE A 45 17.53 -5.08 3.01
N LYS A 46 17.00 -5.71 4.06
CA LYS A 46 17.77 -6.64 4.90
C LYS A 46 18.26 -7.86 4.12
N LEU A 47 17.45 -8.39 3.18
CA LEU A 47 17.85 -9.48 2.30
C LEU A 47 19.01 -9.09 1.36
N LYS A 48 19.14 -7.79 1.03
CA LYS A 48 20.28 -7.24 0.28
C LYS A 48 21.50 -6.95 1.18
N GLY A 49 21.45 -7.31 2.46
CA GLY A 49 22.51 -7.00 3.44
C GLY A 49 22.53 -5.54 3.89
N GLY A 50 21.45 -4.79 3.62
CA GLY A 50 21.35 -3.38 3.95
C GLY A 50 20.57 -3.07 5.23
N THR A 51 20.69 -1.83 5.68
CA THR A 51 19.90 -1.26 6.79
C THR A 51 19.12 -0.04 6.29
N VAL A 52 17.82 -0.01 6.55
CA VAL A 52 16.97 1.14 6.21
C VAL A 52 17.27 2.28 7.17
N GLN A 53 17.60 3.45 6.62
CA GLN A 53 17.83 4.68 7.38
C GLN A 53 16.56 5.53 7.41
N GLN A 54 15.85 5.64 6.28
CA GLN A 54 14.67 6.47 6.16
C GLN A 54 13.66 5.89 5.16
N ILE A 55 12.37 6.00 5.48
CA ILE A 55 11.24 5.69 4.59
C ILE A 55 10.34 6.93 4.55
N ILE A 56 10.13 7.51 3.36
CA ILE A 56 9.35 8.73 3.16
C ILE A 56 8.23 8.42 2.19
N GLU A 57 6.97 8.61 2.60
CA GLU A 57 5.81 8.54 1.68
C GLU A 57 5.78 9.82 0.83
N VAL A 58 5.72 9.68 -0.49
CA VAL A 58 5.74 10.78 -1.47
C VAL A 58 4.52 10.72 -2.37
N LYS A 59 4.25 11.80 -3.11
CA LYS A 59 3.24 11.81 -4.17
C LYS A 59 3.78 11.15 -5.44
N LEU A 60 2.87 10.72 -6.32
CA LEU A 60 3.24 10.17 -7.63
C LEU A 60 4.10 11.15 -8.44
N GLU A 61 3.76 12.44 -8.40
CA GLU A 61 4.47 13.50 -9.13
C GLU A 61 5.95 13.63 -8.73
N ASP A 62 6.28 13.29 -7.48
CA ASP A 62 7.62 13.39 -6.92
C ASP A 62 8.39 12.06 -6.99
N SER A 63 7.86 11.08 -7.74
CA SER A 63 8.41 9.73 -7.82
C SER A 63 8.79 9.35 -9.25
N PRO A 64 9.78 8.47 -9.45
CA PRO A 64 10.14 7.96 -10.77
C PRO A 64 9.04 7.11 -11.43
N PHE A 65 7.97 6.78 -10.70
CA PHE A 65 6.83 6.05 -11.27
C PHE A 65 5.97 6.91 -12.20
N ILE A 66 6.15 8.24 -12.18
CA ILE A 66 5.38 9.21 -12.97
C ILE A 66 5.36 8.87 -14.47
N GLU A 67 6.50 8.50 -15.04
CA GLU A 67 6.63 8.19 -16.48
C GLU A 67 5.73 7.04 -16.92
N THR A 68 5.50 6.09 -16.01
CA THR A 68 4.68 4.90 -16.28
C THR A 68 3.22 5.07 -15.87
N MET A 69 2.93 6.08 -15.05
CA MET A 69 1.63 6.29 -14.40
C MET A 69 1.08 7.70 -14.61
N GLU A 70 1.61 8.48 -15.55
CA GLU A 70 1.21 9.87 -15.84
C GLU A 70 -0.31 10.04 -15.99
N SER A 71 -0.96 9.08 -16.65
CA SER A 71 -2.43 9.02 -16.79
C SER A 71 -3.22 8.93 -15.47
N ARG A 72 -2.54 8.79 -14.32
CA ARG A 72 -3.13 8.70 -12.97
C ARG A 72 -2.91 9.94 -12.11
N ILE A 73 -2.11 10.92 -12.56
CA ILE A 73 -1.92 12.19 -11.86
C ILE A 73 -3.28 12.84 -11.57
N GLY A 74 -3.48 13.27 -10.32
CA GLY A 74 -4.70 13.96 -9.88
C GLY A 74 -5.99 13.12 -9.90
N LYS A 75 -5.93 11.81 -10.18
CA LYS A 75 -7.13 10.96 -10.12
C LYS A 75 -7.52 10.69 -8.67
N ARG A 76 -8.77 11.01 -8.34
CA ARG A 76 -9.36 10.85 -6.99
C ARG A 76 -9.43 9.39 -6.49
N ASN A 77 -9.10 8.40 -7.32
CA ASN A 77 -9.05 6.97 -6.95
C ASN A 77 -7.63 6.48 -6.63
N ASP A 78 -6.64 7.38 -6.55
CA ASP A 78 -5.25 6.99 -6.28
C ASP A 78 -4.95 6.73 -4.79
N TYR A 79 -5.99 6.76 -3.93
CA TYR A 79 -5.90 6.31 -2.53
C TYR A 79 -5.42 4.86 -2.41
N ASP A 80 -5.56 4.08 -3.47
CA ASP A 80 -5.08 2.71 -3.57
C ASP A 80 -3.56 2.62 -3.73
N ASN A 81 -2.81 3.66 -4.10
CA ASN A 81 -1.34 3.55 -4.25
C ASN A 81 -0.60 4.32 -3.15
N ALA A 82 0.50 3.74 -2.66
CA ALA A 82 1.45 4.40 -1.79
C ALA A 82 2.83 4.38 -2.45
N PHE A 83 3.47 5.54 -2.54
CA PHE A 83 4.80 5.69 -3.12
C PHE A 83 5.76 6.05 -2.01
N TYR A 84 6.89 5.36 -1.94
CA TYR A 84 7.89 5.55 -0.91
C TYR A 84 9.25 5.79 -1.53
N LYS A 85 9.97 6.79 -1.00
CA LYS A 85 11.40 6.94 -1.15
C LYS A 85 12.09 6.31 0.06
N ILE A 86 13.08 5.47 -0.18
CA ILE A 86 13.80 4.71 0.84
C ILE A 86 15.27 5.09 0.73
N ILE A 87 15.82 5.59 1.83
CA ILE A 87 17.26 5.77 1.99
C ILE A 87 17.76 4.59 2.82
N TYR A 88 18.68 3.81 2.27
CA TYR A 88 19.24 2.64 2.93
C TYR A 88 20.76 2.60 2.77
N GLU A 89 21.41 1.79 3.60
CA GLU A 89 22.86 1.66 3.64
C GLU A 89 23.26 0.20 3.46
N VAL A 90 24.18 -0.08 2.53
CA VAL A 90 24.78 -1.40 2.33
C VAL A 90 26.29 -1.20 2.37
N ASN A 91 27.01 -1.95 3.22
CA ASN A 91 28.47 -1.89 3.32
C ASN A 91 29.04 -0.47 3.55
N GLY A 92 28.33 0.39 4.29
CA GLY A 92 28.78 1.77 4.55
C GLY A 92 28.45 2.78 3.44
N VAL A 93 27.83 2.34 2.35
CA VAL A 93 27.44 3.19 1.21
C VAL A 93 25.94 3.44 1.27
N LYS A 94 25.56 4.71 1.10
CA LYS A 94 24.14 5.10 1.05
C LYS A 94 23.59 4.89 -0.35
N HIS A 95 22.36 4.39 -0.39
CA HIS A 95 21.62 4.12 -1.61
C HIS A 95 20.20 4.66 -1.49
N THR A 96 19.59 4.90 -2.65
CA THR A 96 18.19 5.28 -2.76
C THR A 96 17.41 4.17 -3.46
N ALA A 97 16.25 3.82 -2.90
CA ALA A 97 15.28 2.96 -3.56
C ALA A 97 13.92 3.63 -3.54
N TRP A 98 13.07 3.23 -4.49
CA TRP A 98 11.69 3.63 -4.58
C TRP A 98 10.80 2.40 -4.53
N PHE A 99 9.77 2.46 -3.70
CA PHE A 99 8.79 1.40 -3.57
C PHE A 99 7.40 1.93 -3.85
N ARG A 100 6.67 1.25 -4.72
CA ARG A 100 5.24 1.44 -4.92
C ARG A 100 4.50 0.26 -4.29
N GLY A 101 3.64 0.56 -3.32
CA GLY A 101 2.69 -0.35 -2.72
C GLY A 101 1.25 0.02 -3.08
N ILE A 102 0.31 -0.89 -2.80
CA ILE A 102 -1.12 -0.62 -2.87
C ILE A 102 -1.65 -0.53 -1.43
N ASN A 103 -2.44 0.48 -1.08
CA ASN A 103 -3.14 0.60 0.20
C ASN A 103 -4.51 -0.09 0.15
N GLY A 104 -4.94 -0.73 1.25
CA GLY A 104 -6.31 -1.20 1.42
C GLY A 104 -6.48 -2.50 2.23
N PRO A 105 -7.72 -2.87 2.59
CA PRO A 105 -8.03 -4.11 3.32
C PRO A 105 -7.73 -5.40 2.53
N PHE A 106 -7.44 -5.30 1.23
CA PHE A 106 -7.16 -6.43 0.33
C PHE A 106 -5.69 -6.53 -0.09
N VAL A 107 -4.78 -5.82 0.60
CA VAL A 107 -3.35 -5.72 0.27
C VAL A 107 -2.62 -7.07 0.27
N LYS A 108 -3.12 -8.07 1.02
CA LYS A 108 -2.53 -9.40 1.04
C LYS A 108 -2.61 -10.16 -0.30
N ASN A 109 -3.45 -9.75 -1.25
CA ASN A 109 -3.71 -10.51 -2.49
C ASN A 109 -3.52 -9.70 -3.79
N ARG A 110 -2.84 -8.54 -3.75
CA ARG A 110 -2.45 -7.79 -4.97
C ARG A 110 -0.94 -7.66 -5.11
N GLU A 111 -0.21 -8.71 -4.75
CA GLU A 111 1.05 -8.96 -5.45
C GLU A 111 0.65 -9.36 -6.87
N THR A 112 1.25 -8.76 -7.91
CA THR A 112 1.22 -9.38 -9.23
C THR A 112 2.13 -10.60 -9.12
N SER A 113 1.59 -11.63 -8.50
CA SER A 113 2.08 -12.97 -8.64
C SER A 113 1.76 -13.44 -10.05
N ASP A 114 2.65 -14.24 -10.63
CA ASP A 114 2.25 -15.05 -11.77
C ASP A 114 1.10 -16.00 -11.35
N ILE A 115 0.57 -16.78 -12.28
CA ILE A 115 -0.48 -17.78 -11.99
C ILE A 115 -0.07 -18.82 -10.92
N TYR A 116 1.20 -18.83 -10.49
CA TYR A 116 1.79 -19.76 -9.52
C TYR A 116 2.18 -19.10 -8.18
N GLY A 117 1.95 -17.79 -8.00
CA GLY A 117 2.25 -17.11 -6.72
C GLY A 117 3.64 -16.48 -6.62
N SER A 118 4.45 -16.48 -7.69
CA SER A 118 5.83 -15.96 -7.65
C SER A 118 5.89 -14.47 -7.96
N VAL A 119 6.76 -13.73 -7.26
CA VAL A 119 7.02 -12.30 -7.54
C VAL A 119 7.55 -12.15 -8.96
N ILE A 120 6.86 -11.34 -9.78
CA ILE A 120 7.23 -11.12 -11.18
C ILE A 120 8.35 -10.07 -11.26
N GLU A 121 9.47 -10.44 -11.87
CA GLU A 121 10.59 -9.54 -12.19
C GLU A 121 10.22 -8.60 -13.37
N GLU A 122 10.71 -7.36 -13.31
CA GLU A 122 10.42 -6.33 -14.30
C GLU A 122 11.19 -6.57 -15.60
N THR A 123 10.63 -7.39 -16.48
CA THR A 123 11.09 -7.59 -17.86
C THR A 123 10.19 -6.83 -18.85
N SER A 124 10.67 -6.60 -20.07
CA SER A 124 9.88 -5.96 -21.14
C SER A 124 8.54 -6.63 -21.42
N GLU A 125 8.45 -7.94 -21.19
CA GLU A 125 7.25 -8.76 -21.39
C GLU A 125 6.22 -8.57 -20.26
N ASN A 126 6.69 -8.34 -19.04
CA ASN A 126 5.85 -8.24 -17.83
C ASN A 126 5.36 -6.81 -17.55
N LYS A 127 5.82 -5.82 -18.32
CA LYS A 127 5.50 -4.40 -18.12
C LYS A 127 3.99 -4.12 -18.12
N SER A 128 3.19 -4.78 -18.95
CA SER A 128 1.74 -4.54 -19.04
C SER A 128 0.95 -5.06 -17.82
N LEU A 129 1.35 -6.21 -17.27
CA LEU A 129 0.77 -6.83 -16.07
C LEU A 129 1.11 -6.02 -14.81
N ILE A 130 2.37 -5.63 -14.66
CA ILE A 130 2.86 -4.82 -13.52
C ILE A 130 2.24 -3.40 -13.55
N LYS A 131 1.98 -2.84 -14.74
CA LYS A 131 1.39 -1.50 -14.91
C LYS A 131 0.04 -1.35 -14.23
N GLN A 132 -0.74 -2.44 -14.10
CA GLN A 132 -2.08 -2.34 -13.58
C GLN A 132 -2.20 -2.67 -12.07
N TYR A 133 -1.46 -3.64 -11.52
CA TYR A 133 -1.81 -4.19 -10.20
C TYR A 133 -0.66 -4.59 -9.25
N GLY A 134 0.62 -4.38 -9.61
CA GLY A 134 1.75 -4.93 -8.85
C GLY A 134 2.46 -3.98 -7.87
N LYS A 135 3.09 -4.56 -6.83
CA LYS A 135 4.20 -3.93 -6.10
C LYS A 135 5.35 -3.65 -7.07
N ARG A 136 6.08 -2.54 -6.91
CA ARG A 136 7.22 -2.22 -7.79
C ARG A 136 8.37 -1.58 -7.02
N TRP A 137 9.59 -2.00 -7.35
CA TRP A 137 10.83 -1.46 -6.81
C TRP A 137 11.65 -0.81 -7.92
N ILE A 138 12.28 0.33 -7.63
CA ILE A 138 13.33 0.93 -8.45
C ILE A 138 14.52 1.17 -7.52
N PHE A 139 15.66 0.56 -7.81
CA PHE A 139 16.90 0.79 -7.07
C PHE A 139 17.77 1.74 -7.88
N GLU A 140 18.18 2.85 -7.27
CA GLU A 140 19.14 3.77 -7.87
C GLU A 140 20.53 3.40 -7.33
N GLU A 141 21.37 2.89 -8.21
CA GLU A 141 22.79 2.72 -7.94
C GLU A 141 23.49 4.04 -8.36
N GLU A 142 24.12 4.72 -7.41
CA GLU A 142 25.04 5.83 -7.70
C GLU A 142 26.37 5.31 -8.25
#